data_AF-A0A259LHR8-F1
#
_entry.id   AF-A0A259LHR8-F1
#
_cell.length_a   1.000
_cell.length_b   1.000
_cell.length_c   1.000
_cell.angle_alpha   90.00
_cell.angle_beta   90.00
_cell.angle_gamma   90.00
#
_symmetry.space_group_name_H-M   'P 1'
#
loop_
_entity.id
_entity.type
_entity.pdbx_description
1 polymer ?
#
loop_
_entity_poly.entity_id
_entity_poly.type
_entity_poly.pdbx_seq_one_letter_code
_entity_poly.pdbx_strand_id
1 'polypeptide(L)'
;MFDALAAAGITSVAVNFDGYGDSGQIESIDALAGAEAVSLPDTLVEIAGLAWGEPEARTQLLSLRAAIEELAYDFLGQTHGGWPDGDGAYGDFTFDVEQRSISLDYNERYSATENYVHEF
;
A
#
# COMPACT_ATOMS: atom_id res chain seq x y z
N MET A 1 7.83 13.34 -0.57
CA MET A 1 6.47 12.89 -0.20
C MET A 1 6.01 13.47 1.13
N PHE A 2 6.58 13.09 2.29
CA PHE A 2 6.12 13.59 3.60
C PHE A 2 6.11 15.12 3.71
N ASP A 3 7.11 15.80 3.14
CA ASP A 3 7.13 17.27 3.14
C ASP A 3 5.98 17.88 2.33
N ALA A 4 5.58 17.23 1.24
CA ALA A 4 4.44 17.67 0.43
C ALA A 4 3.10 17.42 1.15
N LEU A 5 2.97 16.29 1.85
CA LEU A 5 1.81 15.99 2.71
C LEU A 5 1.69 17.02 3.84
N ALA A 6 2.80 17.29 4.54
CA ALA A 6 2.87 18.27 5.62
C ALA A 6 2.52 19.69 5.13
N ALA A 7 3.05 20.10 3.97
CA ALA A 7 2.75 21.40 3.37
C ALA A 7 1.26 21.55 2.99
N ALA A 8 0.57 20.45 2.72
CA ALA A 8 -0.86 20.41 2.46
C ALA A 8 -1.73 20.33 3.73
N GLY A 9 -1.12 20.28 4.93
CA GLY A 9 -1.83 20.15 6.20
C GLY A 9 -2.35 18.73 6.48
N ILE A 10 -1.89 17.73 5.73
CA ILE A 10 -2.23 16.32 5.93
C ILE A 10 -1.38 15.78 7.08
N THR A 11 -2.01 15.10 8.04
CA THR A 11 -1.35 14.46 9.18
C THR A 11 -1.13 12.98 8.95
N SER A 12 -2.01 12.32 8.19
CA SER A 12 -1.85 10.91 7.84
C SER A 12 -2.52 10.57 6.53
N VAL A 13 -2.04 9.51 5.86
CA VAL A 13 -2.72 8.88 4.72
C VAL A 13 -2.95 7.41 5.05
N ALA A 14 -4.20 6.96 4.90
CA ALA A 14 -4.57 5.55 4.95
C ALA A 14 -4.67 5.00 3.52
N VAL A 15 -4.07 3.84 3.28
CA VAL A 15 -4.13 3.13 2.00
C VAL A 15 -4.67 1.75 2.26
N ASN A 16 -5.88 1.47 1.77
CA ASN A 16 -6.51 0.16 1.90
C ASN A 16 -6.20 -0.70 0.66
N PHE A 17 -5.88 -1.97 0.85
CA PHE A 17 -5.66 -2.92 -0.24
C PHE A 17 -6.39 -4.23 0.01
N ASP A 18 -6.80 -4.87 -1.07
CA ASP A 18 -7.40 -6.20 -1.06
C ASP A 18 -7.01 -6.97 -2.33
N GLY A 19 -6.86 -8.28 -2.20
CA GLY A 19 -6.46 -9.18 -3.26
C GLY A 19 -6.82 -10.63 -2.94
N TYR A 20 -7.14 -11.36 -4.00
CA TYR A 20 -7.55 -12.76 -3.99
C TYR A 20 -7.37 -13.35 -5.40
N GLY A 21 -7.00 -14.63 -5.48
CA GLY A 21 -7.02 -15.38 -6.75
C GLY A 21 -6.15 -14.76 -7.85
N ASP A 22 -4.94 -14.35 -7.49
CA ASP A 22 -3.91 -13.77 -8.38
C ASP A 22 -4.24 -12.34 -8.84
N SER A 23 -5.24 -11.71 -8.24
CA SER A 23 -5.61 -10.31 -8.49
C SER A 23 -5.60 -9.53 -7.20
N GLY A 24 -5.01 -8.35 -7.20
CA GLY A 24 -5.00 -7.47 -6.04
C GLY A 24 -4.80 -6.03 -6.45
N GLN A 25 -5.33 -5.13 -5.64
CA GLN A 25 -5.32 -3.71 -5.92
C GLN A 25 -5.34 -2.87 -4.64
N ILE A 26 -4.96 -1.60 -4.79
CA ILE A 26 -5.30 -0.57 -3.81
C ILE A 26 -6.78 -0.20 -3.99
N GLU A 27 -7.56 -0.34 -2.93
CA GLU A 27 -9.00 -0.03 -2.89
C GLU A 27 -9.24 1.46 -2.64
N SER A 28 -8.45 2.07 -1.75
CA SER A 28 -8.56 3.50 -1.43
C SER A 28 -7.24 4.12 -1.00
N ILE A 29 -7.15 5.44 -1.19
CA ILE A 29 -6.10 6.29 -0.62
C ILE A 29 -6.77 7.53 -0.07
N ASP A 30 -6.85 7.58 1.26
CA ASP A 30 -7.62 8.55 2.03
C ASP A 30 -6.67 9.42 2.86
N ALA A 31 -6.71 10.74 2.62
CA ALA A 31 -5.90 11.70 3.37
C ALA A 31 -6.69 12.29 4.54
N LEU A 32 -6.00 12.47 5.67
CA LEU A 32 -6.58 12.96 6.91
C LEU A 32 -5.79 14.17 7.42
N ALA A 33 -6.51 15.20 7.88
CA ALA A 33 -6.00 16.30 8.68
C ALA A 33 -6.54 16.15 10.12
N GLY A 34 -5.76 15.50 10.98
CA GLY A 34 -6.23 14.97 12.25
C GLY A 34 -7.27 13.88 12.03
N ALA A 35 -8.51 14.14 12.44
CA ALA A 35 -9.65 13.24 12.25
C ALA A 35 -10.53 13.59 11.04
N GLU A 36 -10.22 14.67 10.31
CA GLU A 36 -11.02 15.15 9.19
C GLU A 36 -10.49 14.59 7.87
N ALA A 37 -11.37 14.01 7.06
CA ALA A 37 -11.03 13.58 5.71
C ALA A 37 -10.84 14.80 4.80
N VAL A 38 -9.70 14.86 4.12
CA VAL A 38 -9.33 15.97 3.22
C VAL A 38 -8.96 15.43 1.85
N SER A 39 -9.09 16.27 0.83
CA SER A 39 -8.66 15.92 -0.52
C SER A 39 -7.14 15.87 -0.60
N LEU A 40 -6.62 14.79 -1.17
CA LEU A 40 -5.22 14.67 -1.51
C LEU A 40 -4.89 15.67 -2.64
N PRO A 41 -3.87 16.53 -2.50
CA PRO A 41 -3.57 17.55 -3.49
C PRO A 41 -2.95 16.93 -4.75
N ASP A 42 -3.20 17.55 -5.92
CA ASP A 42 -2.59 17.20 -7.21
C ASP A 42 -1.13 17.69 -7.33
N THR A 43 -0.39 17.65 -6.23
CA THR A 43 1.02 18.07 -6.19
C THR A 43 1.90 16.97 -6.77
N LEU A 44 2.83 17.36 -7.63
CA LEU A 44 3.86 16.47 -8.13
C LEU A 44 5.00 16.38 -7.13
N VAL A 45 5.47 15.16 -6.91
CA VAL A 45 6.64 14.86 -6.08
C VAL A 45 7.65 14.06 -6.88
N GLU A 46 8.92 14.35 -6.65
CA GLU A 46 10.00 13.51 -7.14
C GLU A 46 10.12 12.26 -6.26
N ILE A 47 10.04 11.10 -6.89
CA ILE A 47 10.29 9.79 -6.29
C ILE A 47 11.47 9.19 -7.03
N ALA A 48 12.45 8.68 -6.27
CA ALA A 48 13.51 7.84 -6.81
C ALA A 48 13.09 6.39 -6.66
N GLY A 49 12.91 5.69 -7.78
CA GLY A 49 12.48 4.29 -7.81
C GLY A 49 13.27 3.49 -8.84
N LEU A 50 13.32 2.17 -8.68
CA LEU A 50 13.80 1.27 -9.71
C LEU A 50 12.65 1.00 -10.67
N ALA A 51 12.81 1.34 -11.94
CA ALA A 51 11.85 0.91 -12.95
C ALA A 51 11.95 -0.63 -13.08
N TRP A 52 10.80 -1.30 -13.24
CA TRP A 52 10.77 -2.76 -13.35
C TRP A 52 11.67 -3.27 -14.49
N GLY A 53 12.65 -4.10 -14.16
CA GLY A 53 13.63 -4.64 -15.11
C GLY A 53 14.84 -3.74 -15.40
N GLU A 54 14.94 -2.57 -14.77
CA GLU A 54 16.06 -1.63 -14.95
C GLU A 54 16.99 -1.65 -13.71
N PRO A 55 18.32 -1.76 -13.89
CA PRO A 55 19.27 -1.80 -12.78
C PRO A 55 19.52 -0.42 -12.15
N GLU A 56 19.07 0.66 -12.79
CA GLU A 56 19.35 2.04 -12.38
C GLU A 56 18.10 2.71 -11.85
N ALA A 57 18.21 3.27 -10.64
CA ALA A 57 17.15 4.08 -10.05
C ALA A 57 16.94 5.34 -10.90
N ARG A 58 15.69 5.60 -11.30
CA ARG A 58 15.30 6.79 -12.04
C ARG A 58 14.50 7.70 -11.12
N THR A 59 14.77 9.00 -11.22
CA THR A 59 13.88 10.01 -10.63
C THR A 59 12.70 10.20 -11.56
N GLN A 60 11.50 10.05 -11.02
CA GLN A 60 10.25 10.30 -11.74
C GLN A 60 9.42 11.33 -10.99
N LEU A 61 8.73 12.18 -11.75
CA LEU A 61 7.72 13.09 -11.21
C LEU A 61 6.37 12.38 -11.23
N LEU A 62 5.84 12.08 -10.05
CA LEU A 62 4.54 11.42 -9.87
C LEU A 62 3.59 12.36 -9.12
N SER A 63 2.29 12.22 -9.34
CA SER A 63 1.31 12.83 -8.43
C SER A 63 1.49 12.22 -7.04
N LEU A 64 1.14 12.97 -6.00
CA LEU A 64 1.25 12.48 -4.62
C LEU A 64 0.45 11.17 -4.42
N ARG A 65 -0.70 11.05 -5.08
CA ARG A 65 -1.49 9.82 -5.12
C ARG A 65 -0.72 8.65 -5.73
N ALA A 66 -0.17 8.82 -6.94
CA ALA A 66 0.58 7.77 -7.62
C ALA A 66 1.84 7.38 -6.84
N ALA A 67 2.53 8.36 -6.24
CA ALA A 67 3.70 8.11 -5.40
C ALA A 67 3.37 7.25 -4.16
N ILE A 68 2.22 7.48 -3.53
CA ILE A 68 1.77 6.70 -2.37
C ILE A 68 1.38 5.28 -2.80
N GLU A 69 0.69 5.15 -3.93
CA GLU A 69 0.28 3.85 -4.50
C GLU A 69 1.50 2.99 -4.88
N GLU A 70 2.46 3.54 -5.61
CA GLU A 70 3.71 2.85 -5.99
C GLU A 70 4.48 2.39 -4.76
N LEU A 71 4.61 3.25 -3.73
CA LEU A 71 5.28 2.87 -2.48
C LEU A 71 4.54 1.74 -1.74
N ALA A 72 3.21 1.74 -1.73
CA ALA A 72 2.43 0.67 -1.13
C ALA A 72 2.69 -0.67 -1.85
N TYR A 73 2.67 -0.68 -3.18
CA TYR A 73 3.00 -1.89 -3.95
C TYR A 73 4.46 -2.32 -3.77
N ASP A 74 5.42 -1.39 -3.72
CA ASP A 74 6.83 -1.70 -3.47
C ASP A 74 7.02 -2.39 -2.12
N PHE A 75 6.38 -1.88 -1.06
CA PHE A 75 6.47 -2.50 0.26
C PHE A 75 5.75 -3.85 0.33
N LEU A 76 4.58 -3.99 -0.30
CA LEU A 76 3.92 -5.29 -0.44
C LEU A 76 4.82 -6.29 -1.16
N GLY A 77 5.43 -5.91 -2.29
CA GLY A 77 6.34 -6.76 -3.04
C GLY A 77 7.60 -7.14 -2.25
N GLN A 78 8.14 -6.21 -1.45
CA GLN A 78 9.32 -6.44 -0.63
C GLN A 78 9.07 -7.37 0.57
N THR A 79 7.90 -7.26 1.21
CA THR A 79 7.60 -7.94 2.48
C THR A 79 6.73 -9.18 2.29
N HIS A 80 5.79 -9.13 1.35
CA HIS A 80 4.76 -10.14 1.08
C HIS A 80 4.60 -10.35 -0.43
N GLY A 81 5.69 -10.66 -1.13
CA GLY A 81 5.63 -11.00 -2.56
C GLY A 81 4.66 -12.16 -2.82
N GLY A 82 3.73 -11.99 -3.77
CA GLY A 82 2.65 -12.95 -4.01
C GLY A 82 1.43 -12.79 -3.09
N TRP A 83 1.31 -11.67 -2.37
CA TRP A 83 0.17 -11.40 -1.48
C TRP A 83 -1.24 -11.58 -2.07
N PRO A 84 -1.53 -11.37 -3.38
CA PRO A 84 -2.87 -11.58 -3.90
C PRO A 84 -3.12 -13.04 -4.33
N ASP A 85 -2.09 -13.90 -4.31
CA ASP A 85 -2.17 -15.26 -4.85
C ASP A 85 -2.99 -16.17 -3.93
N GLY A 86 -3.70 -17.12 -4.53
CA GLY A 86 -4.48 -18.12 -3.78
C GLY A 86 -5.61 -17.51 -2.95
N ASP A 87 -5.59 -17.74 -1.63
CA ASP A 87 -6.57 -17.18 -0.69
C ASP A 87 -6.39 -15.65 -0.53
N GLY A 88 -5.24 -15.10 -0.94
CA GLY A 88 -4.97 -13.67 -0.95
C GLY A 88 -4.78 -13.03 0.42
N ALA A 89 -4.74 -11.71 0.44
CA ALA A 89 -4.51 -10.91 1.63
C ALA A 89 -5.16 -9.54 1.50
N TYR A 90 -5.36 -8.87 2.63
CA TYR A 90 -5.89 -7.52 2.70
C TYR A 90 -5.28 -6.76 3.88
N GLY A 91 -5.45 -5.45 3.90
CA GLY A 91 -4.96 -4.65 5.01
C GLY A 91 -4.83 -3.18 4.68
N ASP A 92 -4.06 -2.50 5.53
CA ASP A 92 -3.95 -1.06 5.50
C ASP A 92 -2.50 -0.62 5.70
N PHE A 93 -2.04 0.30 4.85
CA PHE A 93 -0.88 1.13 5.18
C PHE A 93 -1.33 2.42 5.86
N THR A 94 -0.56 2.86 6.86
CA THR A 94 -0.68 4.18 7.45
C THR A 94 0.62 4.94 7.24
N PHE A 95 0.54 6.05 6.51
CA PHE A 95 1.62 7.02 6.34
C PHE A 95 1.43 8.11 7.39
N ASP A 96 2.20 8.07 8.47
CA ASP A 96 2.18 9.09 9.52
C ASP A 96 3.12 10.23 9.14
N VAL A 97 2.57 11.43 8.93
CA VAL A 97 3.33 12.58 8.42
C VAL A 97 4.19 13.22 9.50
N GLU A 98 3.73 13.24 10.75
CA GLU A 98 4.48 13.82 11.87
C GLU A 98 5.69 12.94 12.23
N GLN A 99 5.46 11.64 12.34
CA GLN A 99 6.50 10.65 12.63
C GLN A 99 7.37 10.33 11.40
N ARG A 100 6.92 10.73 10.21
CA ARG A 100 7.54 10.40 8.90
C ARG A 100 7.77 8.90 8.76
N SER A 101 6.76 8.12 9.15
CA SER A 101 6.81 6.66 9.18
C SER A 101 5.69 6.06 8.34
N ILE A 102 5.88 4.80 7.94
CA ILE A 102 4.90 4.01 7.21
C ILE A 102 4.77 2.71 7.96
N SER A 103 3.57 2.37 8.39
CA SER A 103 3.24 1.08 9.01
C SER A 103 2.29 0.30 8.12
N LEU A 104 2.41 -1.03 8.16
CA LEU A 104 1.56 -1.98 7.46
C LEU A 104 0.83 -2.84 8.50
N ASP A 105 -0.50 -2.82 8.47
CA ASP A 105 -1.36 -3.81 9.11
C ASP A 105 -1.81 -4.82 8.05
N TYR A 106 -1.28 -6.05 8.11
CA TYR A 106 -1.40 -7.06 7.05
C TYR A 106 -2.17 -8.29 7.54
N ASN A 107 -3.18 -8.71 6.77
CA ASN A 107 -4.02 -9.86 7.05
C ASN A 107 -3.94 -10.86 5.90
N GLU A 108 -3.30 -12.01 6.13
CA GLU A 108 -3.27 -13.13 5.20
C GLU A 108 -4.51 -14.01 5.37
N ARG A 109 -5.14 -14.40 4.26
CA ARG A 109 -6.25 -15.35 4.28
C ARG A 109 -5.72 -16.77 4.13
N TYR A 110 -6.39 -17.72 4.77
CA TYR A 110 -5.99 -19.12 4.74
C TYR A 110 -7.20 -20.06 4.80
N SER A 111 -7.24 -21.02 3.89
CA SER A 111 -8.22 -22.08 3.78
C SER A 111 -7.59 -23.45 4.09
N ALA A 112 -8.15 -24.18 5.06
CA ALA A 112 -7.75 -25.55 5.38
C ALA A 112 -8.85 -26.55 5.04
N THR A 113 -8.47 -27.76 4.62
CA THR A 113 -9.39 -28.89 4.47
C THR A 113 -8.83 -30.11 5.19
N GLU A 114 -9.62 -30.71 6.07
CA GLU A 114 -9.29 -31.96 6.77
C GLU A 114 -10.18 -33.09 6.25
N ASN A 115 -9.59 -34.26 6.01
CA ASN A 115 -10.31 -35.45 5.53
C ASN A 115 -10.12 -36.61 6.50
N TYR A 116 -11.24 -37.21 6.93
CA TYR A 116 -11.27 -38.39 7.78
C TYR A 116 -12.04 -39.50 7.07
N VAL A 117 -11.41 -40.66 6.91
CA VAL A 117 -12.02 -41.84 6.28
C VAL A 117 -12.24 -42.89 7.36
N HIS A 118 -13.48 -43.36 7.48
CA HIS A 118 -13.87 -44.42 8.41
C HIS A 118 -14.49 -45.58 7.64
N GLU A 119 -14.04 -46.79 7.90
CA GLU A 119 -14.68 -48.04 7.48
C GLU A 119 -15.29 -48.71 8.72
N PHE A 120 -16.50 -49.27 8.58
CA PHE A 120 -17.25 -49.90 9.67
C PHE A 120 -17.41 -51.40 9.46
#